data_AF-A0A9W9UWA2-F1
#
_entry.id   AF-A0A9W9UWA2-F1
#
_cell.length_a   1.000
_cell.length_b   1.000
_cell.length_c   1.000
_cell.angle_alpha   90.00
_cell.angle_beta   90.00
_cell.angle_gamma   90.00
#
_symmetry.space_group_name_H-M   'P 1'
#
loop_
_entity.id
_entity.type
_entity.pdbx_description
1 polymer ?
#
loop_
_entity_poly.entity_id
_entity_poly.type
_entity_poly.pdbx_seq_one_letter_code
_entity_poly.pdbx_strand_id
1 'polypeptide(L)'
;MPKVSLEKVHKQISKKRGVLNIMHENSRDAHRLRKAGARVDRLSRHSHTVNRARQPYSEIHSPATNCTDLIQLVDRIEYIHEAVQEYTDALSTEQMTEFVAKAPGRAPQGSAPSKREEALKERVQIEDREFTTGLWMPDLSDQYALTGMKNWNGHWSGLSAITFIRLTKAGEKLTSTFPPKSMS
;
A
#
# COMPACT_ATOMS: atom_id res chain seq x y z
N MET A 1 -0.12 16.15 -16.35
CA MET A 1 0.73 15.47 -17.36
C MET A 1 1.73 16.44 -17.98
N PRO A 2 2.97 16.03 -18.30
CA PRO A 2 3.93 16.93 -18.93
C PRO A 2 3.37 17.48 -20.25
N LYS A 3 3.39 18.82 -20.40
CA LYS A 3 2.85 19.51 -21.59
C LYS A 3 3.53 19.10 -22.90
N VAL A 4 4.75 18.55 -22.82
CA VAL A 4 5.56 18.10 -23.98
C VAL A 4 6.01 16.65 -23.76
N SER A 5 5.43 15.73 -24.54
CA SER A 5 5.81 14.31 -24.62
C SER A 5 6.85 14.12 -25.74
N LEU A 6 7.72 13.11 -25.63
CA LEU A 6 8.67 12.74 -26.69
C LEU A 6 7.96 12.51 -28.02
N GLU A 7 6.78 11.87 -28.00
CA GLU A 7 5.95 11.64 -29.18
C GLU A 7 5.49 12.96 -29.84
N LYS A 8 5.18 13.97 -29.02
CA LYS A 8 4.79 15.30 -29.53
C LYS A 8 5.97 15.99 -30.20
N VAL A 9 7.17 15.90 -29.61
CA VAL A 9 8.40 16.46 -30.19
C VAL A 9 8.77 15.73 -31.49
N HIS A 10 8.69 14.39 -31.48
CA HIS A 10 8.90 13.54 -32.63
C HIS A 10 7.95 13.88 -33.78
N LYS A 11 6.65 14.02 -33.48
CA LYS A 11 5.62 14.39 -34.46
C LYS A 11 5.83 15.81 -35.01
N GLN A 12 6.22 16.77 -34.18
CA GLN A 12 6.51 18.14 -34.62
C GLN A 12 7.71 18.19 -35.58
N ILE A 13 8.78 17.46 -35.27
CA ILE A 13 9.99 17.45 -36.10
C ILE A 13 9.74 16.68 -37.39
N SER A 14 9.03 15.55 -37.33
CA SER A 14 8.67 14.77 -38.52
C SER A 14 7.73 15.54 -39.45
N LYS A 15 6.76 16.31 -38.92
CA LYS A 15 5.94 17.22 -39.75
C LYS A 15 6.76 18.31 -40.44
N LYS A 16 7.82 18.79 -39.79
CA LYS A 16 8.67 19.88 -40.30
C LYS A 16 9.70 19.41 -41.32
N ARG A 17 10.25 18.20 -41.16
CA ARG A 17 11.41 17.71 -41.93
C ARG A 17 11.21 16.37 -42.64
N GLY A 18 10.06 15.73 -42.47
CA GLY A 18 9.79 14.39 -43.02
C GLY A 18 10.51 13.30 -42.22
N VAL A 19 11.45 12.61 -42.87
CA VAL A 19 12.15 11.43 -42.31
C VAL A 19 13.20 11.87 -41.29
N LEU A 20 13.08 11.36 -40.06
CA LEU A 20 13.91 11.77 -38.91
C LEU A 20 15.35 11.24 -38.94
N ASN A 21 15.64 10.26 -39.79
CA ASN A 21 16.99 9.69 -39.92
C ASN A 21 17.97 10.60 -40.66
N ILE A 22 17.48 11.69 -41.27
CA ILE A 22 18.30 12.67 -42.01
C ILE A 22 18.46 13.94 -41.16
N MET A 23 18.95 13.79 -39.94
CA MET A 23 19.22 14.93 -39.05
C MET A 23 20.69 14.96 -38.65
N HIS A 24 21.31 16.12 -38.88
CA HIS A 24 22.66 16.36 -38.38
C HIS A 24 22.67 16.29 -36.85
N GLU A 25 23.71 15.66 -36.32
CA GLU A 25 23.84 15.33 -34.90
C GLU A 25 23.71 16.55 -33.98
N ASN A 26 24.31 17.67 -34.39
CA ASN A 26 24.32 18.95 -33.65
C ASN A 26 23.18 19.90 -34.05
N SER A 27 22.20 19.42 -34.80
CA SER A 27 21.06 20.27 -35.17
C SER A 27 20.22 20.61 -33.94
N ARG A 28 19.59 21.79 -33.95
CA ARG A 28 18.69 22.24 -32.88
C ARG A 28 17.56 21.24 -32.61
N ASP A 29 17.05 20.61 -33.66
CA ASP A 29 16.00 19.60 -33.55
C ASP A 29 16.53 18.29 -32.94
N ALA A 30 17.81 17.93 -33.16
CA ALA A 30 18.43 16.74 -32.58
C ALA A 30 18.65 16.92 -31.07
N HIS A 31 19.09 18.10 -30.66
CA HIS A 31 19.15 18.46 -29.23
C HIS A 31 17.77 18.46 -28.56
N ARG A 32 16.71 18.89 -29.26
CA ARG A 32 15.33 18.82 -28.75
C ARG A 32 14.88 17.38 -28.53
N LEU A 33 15.15 16.48 -29.47
CA LEU A 33 14.86 15.05 -29.33
C LEU A 33 15.63 14.41 -28.17
N ARG A 34 16.95 14.64 -28.10
CA ARG A 34 17.80 14.14 -27.01
C ARG A 34 17.32 14.63 -25.63
N LYS A 35 16.97 15.91 -25.51
CA LYS A 35 16.45 16.49 -24.26
C LYS A 35 15.10 15.91 -23.87
N ALA A 36 14.21 15.68 -24.84
CA ALA A 36 12.92 15.03 -24.59
C ALA A 36 13.12 13.56 -24.16
N GLY A 37 14.00 12.82 -24.84
CA GLY A 37 14.35 11.44 -24.50
C GLY A 37 14.94 11.30 -23.10
N ALA A 38 15.95 12.11 -22.78
CA ALA A 38 16.56 12.13 -21.44
C ALA A 38 15.56 12.47 -20.33
N ARG A 39 14.56 13.33 -20.63
CA ARG A 39 13.50 13.64 -19.67
C ARG A 39 12.56 12.45 -19.46
N VAL A 40 12.13 11.78 -20.53
CA VAL A 40 11.28 10.59 -20.45
C VAL A 40 12.00 9.47 -19.71
N ASP A 41 13.27 9.23 -20.01
CA ASP A 41 14.09 8.23 -19.32
C ASP A 41 14.21 8.53 -17.82
N ARG A 42 14.46 9.79 -17.43
CA ARG A 42 14.48 10.17 -16.00
C ARG A 42 13.13 9.93 -15.30
N LEU A 43 12.02 10.25 -15.96
CA LEU A 43 10.68 10.00 -15.42
C LEU A 43 10.40 8.49 -15.30
N SER A 44 10.79 7.71 -16.30
CA SER A 44 10.72 6.25 -16.29
C SER A 44 11.50 5.67 -15.12
N ARG A 45 12.76 6.09 -14.92
CA ARG A 45 13.58 5.62 -13.79
C ARG A 45 12.93 5.95 -12.45
N HIS A 46 12.44 7.18 -12.30
CA HIS A 46 11.74 7.58 -11.07
C HIS A 46 10.48 6.76 -10.83
N SER A 47 9.66 6.52 -11.86
CA SER A 47 8.48 5.67 -11.73
C SER A 47 8.85 4.23 -11.41
N HIS A 48 9.92 3.68 -11.98
CA HIS A 48 10.41 2.34 -11.65
C HIS A 48 10.88 2.26 -10.18
N THR A 49 11.61 3.27 -9.68
CA THR A 49 12.01 3.31 -8.26
C THR A 49 10.81 3.36 -7.33
N VAL A 50 9.84 4.24 -7.63
CA VAL A 50 8.61 4.36 -6.83
C VAL A 50 7.77 3.09 -6.89
N ASN A 51 7.64 2.48 -8.07
CA ASN A 51 6.93 1.22 -8.24
C ASN A 51 7.63 0.08 -7.52
N ARG A 52 8.96 -0.02 -7.58
CA ARG A 52 9.74 -1.04 -6.84
C ARG A 52 9.58 -0.91 -5.33
N ALA A 53 9.56 0.31 -4.80
CA ALA A 53 9.26 0.54 -3.38
C ALA A 53 7.81 0.15 -3.02
N ARG A 54 6.89 0.18 -4.00
CA ARG A 54 5.48 -0.16 -3.83
C ARG A 54 5.13 -1.61 -4.18
N GLN A 55 6.00 -2.30 -4.91
CA GLN A 55 5.83 -3.70 -5.32
C GLN A 55 5.61 -4.68 -4.19
N PRO A 56 6.27 -4.57 -3.01
CA PRO A 56 5.94 -5.41 -1.86
C PRO A 56 4.46 -5.39 -1.50
N TYR A 57 3.71 -4.34 -1.88
CA TYR A 57 2.30 -4.18 -1.57
C TYR A 57 1.35 -4.66 -2.67
N SER A 58 1.78 -4.63 -3.94
CA SER A 58 0.97 -5.10 -5.08
C SER A 58 1.14 -6.58 -5.38
N GLU A 59 2.27 -7.17 -5.00
CA GLU A 59 2.64 -8.57 -5.31
C GLU A 59 2.39 -9.53 -4.14
N ILE A 60 1.63 -9.11 -3.11
CA ILE A 60 1.35 -9.93 -1.91
C ILE A 60 0.52 -11.17 -2.26
N HIS A 61 -0.34 -11.08 -3.28
CA HIS A 61 -1.08 -12.24 -3.80
C HIS A 61 -0.25 -13.12 -4.75
N SER A 62 1.01 -12.78 -5.03
CA SER A 62 1.89 -13.62 -5.83
C SER A 62 2.49 -14.72 -4.95
N PRO A 63 2.39 -16.00 -5.33
CA PRO A 63 2.93 -17.13 -4.54
C PRO A 63 4.46 -17.11 -4.40
N ALA A 64 5.16 -16.19 -5.06
CA ALA A 64 6.62 -16.06 -5.03
C ALA A 64 7.16 -15.13 -3.93
N THR A 65 6.30 -14.33 -3.27
CA THR A 65 6.75 -13.29 -2.33
C THR A 65 6.68 -13.80 -0.90
N ASN A 66 7.77 -14.41 -0.40
CA ASN A 66 7.90 -14.88 1.00
C ASN A 66 8.13 -13.73 1.99
N CYS A 67 7.29 -12.68 1.97
CA CYS A 67 7.31 -11.62 2.97
C CYS A 67 6.19 -11.87 3.98
N THR A 68 6.46 -12.68 4.99
CA THR A 68 5.47 -13.12 5.99
C THR A 68 4.79 -11.94 6.69
N ASP A 69 5.55 -10.89 7.01
CA ASP A 69 5.04 -9.70 7.71
C ASP A 69 4.08 -8.87 6.85
N LEU A 70 4.36 -8.75 5.55
CA LEU A 70 3.50 -8.02 4.60
C LEU A 70 2.22 -8.77 4.29
N ILE A 71 2.31 -10.10 4.17
CA ILE A 71 1.13 -10.96 3.99
C ILE A 71 0.21 -10.83 5.21
N GLN A 72 0.76 -10.85 6.43
CA GLN A 72 -0.03 -10.67 7.65
C GLN A 72 -0.73 -9.29 7.71
N LEU A 73 -0.07 -8.24 7.25
CA LEU A 73 -0.66 -6.89 7.18
C LEU A 73 -1.80 -6.79 6.17
N VAL A 74 -1.69 -7.45 5.01
CA VAL A 74 -2.77 -7.48 4.01
C VAL A 74 -3.96 -8.27 4.50
N ASP A 75 -3.73 -9.50 4.98
CA ASP A 75 -4.79 -10.36 5.50
C ASP A 75 -5.56 -9.63 6.61
N ARG A 76 -4.87 -8.86 7.45
CA ARG A 76 -5.47 -8.03 8.50
C ARG A 76 -6.30 -6.88 7.92
N ILE A 77 -5.78 -6.12 6.96
CA ILE A 77 -6.52 -4.99 6.36
C ILE A 77 -7.75 -5.49 5.59
N GLU A 78 -7.65 -6.60 4.88
CA GLU A 78 -8.78 -7.26 4.21
C GLU A 78 -9.82 -7.75 5.20
N TYR A 79 -9.40 -8.41 6.29
CA TYR A 79 -10.33 -8.80 7.36
C TYR A 79 -11.06 -7.59 7.96
N ILE A 80 -10.33 -6.50 8.24
CA ILE A 80 -10.93 -5.26 8.74
C ILE A 80 -11.90 -4.68 7.71
N HIS A 81 -11.57 -4.74 6.41
CA HIS A 81 -12.44 -4.25 5.33
C HIS A 81 -13.79 -4.95 5.32
N GLU A 82 -13.76 -6.28 5.36
CA GLU A 82 -14.98 -7.11 5.39
C GLU A 82 -15.79 -6.84 6.66
N ALA A 83 -15.13 -6.83 7.82
CA ALA A 83 -15.83 -6.65 9.09
C ALA A 83 -16.40 -5.23 9.26
N VAL A 84 -15.77 -4.21 8.69
CA VAL A 84 -16.25 -2.81 8.73
C VAL A 84 -17.54 -2.62 7.91
N GLN A 85 -17.86 -3.52 6.98
CA GLN A 85 -19.14 -3.45 6.24
C GLN A 85 -20.36 -3.59 7.16
N GLU A 86 -20.23 -4.32 8.27
CA GLU A 86 -21.32 -4.54 9.22
C GLU A 86 -21.59 -3.34 10.14
N TYR A 87 -20.60 -2.44 10.32
CA TYR A 87 -20.72 -1.30 11.22
C TYR A 87 -21.24 -0.07 10.49
N THR A 88 -22.33 0.54 10.96
CA THR A 88 -22.89 1.77 10.40
C THR A 88 -22.23 3.03 10.95
N ASP A 89 -21.86 3.01 12.24
CA ASP A 89 -21.37 4.16 12.99
C ASP A 89 -19.91 3.97 13.44
N ALA A 90 -19.27 5.08 13.82
CA ALA A 90 -17.92 5.08 14.35
C ALA A 90 -17.82 4.25 15.64
N LEU A 91 -16.79 3.40 15.72
CA LEU A 91 -16.57 2.52 16.85
C LEU A 91 -15.94 3.28 18.03
N SER A 92 -16.46 3.07 19.23
CA SER A 92 -15.80 3.53 20.47
C SER A 92 -14.44 2.86 20.64
N THR A 93 -13.53 3.52 21.36
CA THR A 93 -12.20 2.96 21.74
C THR A 93 -12.32 1.56 22.37
N GLU A 94 -13.29 1.35 23.24
CA GLU A 94 -13.56 0.06 23.89
C GLU A 94 -13.98 -1.00 22.86
N GLN A 95 -14.91 -0.65 21.96
CA GLN A 95 -15.36 -1.54 20.89
C GLN A 95 -14.25 -1.88 19.90
N MET A 96 -13.30 -0.96 19.65
CA MET A 96 -12.10 -1.24 18.84
C MET A 96 -11.19 -2.26 19.52
N THR A 97 -11.00 -2.17 20.84
CA THR A 97 -10.19 -3.16 21.58
C THR A 97 -10.86 -4.54 21.60
N GLU A 98 -12.19 -4.59 21.74
CA GLU A 98 -12.96 -5.84 21.63
C GLU A 98 -12.92 -6.44 20.23
N PHE A 99 -13.03 -5.59 19.20
CA PHE A 99 -12.93 -6.00 17.81
C PHE A 99 -11.58 -6.64 17.50
N VAL A 100 -10.48 -6.03 17.95
CA VAL A 100 -9.13 -6.60 17.86
C VAL A 100 -9.01 -7.89 18.67
N ALA A 101 -9.68 -7.98 19.82
CA ALA A 101 -9.69 -9.20 20.63
C ALA A 101 -10.44 -10.37 19.97
N LYS A 102 -11.46 -10.07 19.15
CA LYS A 102 -12.32 -11.04 18.48
C LYS A 102 -11.83 -11.49 17.10
N ALA A 103 -10.77 -10.85 16.56
CA ALA A 103 -10.26 -11.15 15.22
C ALA A 103 -9.91 -12.65 15.03
N PRO A 104 -10.26 -13.26 13.87
CA PRO A 104 -10.05 -14.67 13.58
C PRO A 104 -8.56 -14.95 13.45
N GLY A 105 -8.04 -15.66 14.44
CA GLY A 105 -6.62 -15.86 14.69
C GLY A 105 -6.42 -16.22 16.16
N ARG A 106 -7.22 -15.61 17.04
CA ARG A 106 -7.31 -15.86 18.48
C ARG A 106 -8.35 -16.93 18.85
N ALA A 107 -8.54 -17.95 17.99
CA ALA A 107 -9.55 -18.98 18.19
C ALA A 107 -9.49 -19.63 19.59
N PRO A 108 -10.63 -20.03 20.18
CA PRO A 108 -10.68 -20.55 21.55
C PRO A 108 -9.76 -21.76 21.73
N GLN A 109 -9.02 -21.75 22.83
CA GLN A 109 -8.17 -22.85 23.31
C GLN A 109 -9.00 -24.14 23.37
N GLY A 110 -8.83 -25.05 22.39
CA GLY A 110 -9.57 -26.32 22.42
C GLY A 110 -9.47 -27.24 21.20
N SER A 111 -8.93 -26.79 20.06
CA SER A 111 -8.72 -27.65 18.89
C SER A 111 -7.33 -28.32 18.93
N ALA A 112 -7.21 -29.50 18.31
CA ALA A 112 -6.04 -30.37 18.44
C ALA A 112 -4.80 -29.89 17.65
N PRO A 113 -3.58 -30.02 18.21
CA PRO A 113 -2.34 -29.47 17.67
C PRO A 113 -1.98 -30.10 16.33
N SER A 114 -2.30 -29.38 15.26
CA SER A 114 -1.76 -29.61 13.91
C SER A 114 -0.61 -28.64 13.66
N LYS A 115 0.27 -28.92 12.68
CA LYS A 115 1.32 -27.97 12.23
C LYS A 115 0.75 -26.58 11.88
N ARG A 116 -0.52 -26.55 11.47
CA ARG A 116 -1.28 -25.31 11.22
C ARG A 116 -1.59 -24.53 12.51
N GLU A 117 -1.78 -25.20 13.63
CA GLU A 117 -2.03 -24.58 14.94
C GLU A 117 -0.76 -24.00 15.55
N GLU A 118 0.40 -24.66 15.39
CA GLU A 118 1.69 -24.09 15.82
C GLU A 118 2.00 -22.78 15.08
N ALA A 119 1.85 -22.78 13.76
CA ALA A 119 1.98 -21.55 12.96
C ALA A 119 0.95 -20.47 13.36
N LEU A 120 -0.26 -20.86 13.77
CA LEU A 120 -1.28 -19.92 14.25
C LEU A 120 -0.91 -19.35 15.62
N LYS A 121 -0.39 -20.17 16.54
CA LYS A 121 0.08 -19.72 17.86
C LYS A 121 1.25 -18.76 17.75
N GLU A 122 2.19 -19.03 16.85
CA GLU A 122 3.31 -18.12 16.58
C GLU A 122 2.80 -16.77 16.04
N ARG A 123 1.83 -16.79 15.11
CA ARG A 123 1.18 -15.56 14.61
C ARG A 123 0.52 -14.77 15.73
N VAL A 124 -0.30 -15.42 16.55
CA VAL A 124 -0.97 -14.77 17.68
C VAL A 124 0.05 -14.17 18.66
N GLN A 125 1.15 -14.86 18.94
CA GLN A 125 2.19 -14.34 19.82
C GLN A 125 2.90 -13.11 19.25
N ILE A 126 3.14 -13.07 17.93
CA ILE A 126 3.70 -11.89 17.25
C ILE A 126 2.71 -10.73 17.36
N GLU A 127 1.43 -10.97 17.10
CA GLU A 127 0.36 -9.97 17.22
C GLU A 127 0.18 -9.46 18.65
N ASP A 128 0.30 -10.32 19.66
CA ASP A 128 0.19 -9.92 21.06
C ASP A 128 1.37 -9.04 21.49
N ARG A 129 2.58 -9.34 20.98
CA ARG A 129 3.75 -8.47 21.15
C ARG A 129 3.54 -7.13 20.44
N GLU A 130 2.98 -7.15 19.24
CA GLU A 130 2.63 -5.94 18.49
C GLU A 130 1.57 -5.11 19.24
N PHE A 131 0.51 -5.74 19.75
CA PHE A 131 -0.57 -5.08 20.49
C PHE A 131 -0.12 -4.48 21.82
N THR A 132 0.92 -5.04 22.43
CA THR A 132 1.57 -4.45 23.60
C THR A 132 2.26 -3.13 23.25
N THR A 133 2.89 -3.05 22.08
CA THR A 133 3.62 -1.85 21.61
C THR A 133 2.78 -0.89 20.77
N GLY A 134 1.59 -1.31 20.37
CA GLY A 134 0.66 -0.57 19.53
C GLY A 134 0.45 -1.25 18.18
N LEU A 135 -0.64 -2.01 18.06
CA LEU A 135 -1.05 -2.72 16.85
C LEU A 135 -1.40 -1.73 15.76
N TRP A 136 -0.76 -1.86 14.59
CA TRP A 136 -1.04 -0.97 13.48
C TRP A 136 -2.35 -1.33 12.77
N MET A 137 -3.28 -0.37 12.70
CA MET A 137 -4.61 -0.54 12.09
C MET A 137 -5.22 0.80 11.64
N PRO A 138 -6.19 0.82 10.72
CA PRO A 138 -6.96 2.02 10.40
C PRO A 138 -7.77 2.51 11.62
N ASP A 139 -7.94 3.83 11.74
CA ASP A 139 -8.72 4.41 12.85
C ASP A 139 -10.22 4.25 12.60
N LEU A 140 -10.83 3.24 13.22
CA LEU A 140 -12.26 2.98 13.06
C LEU A 140 -13.16 3.90 13.90
N SER A 141 -12.60 4.78 14.74
CA SER A 141 -13.39 5.80 15.43
C SER A 141 -13.61 7.05 14.59
N ASP A 142 -12.85 7.26 13.52
CA ASP A 142 -13.09 8.38 12.60
C ASP A 142 -14.05 7.94 11.49
N GLN A 143 -15.14 8.69 11.33
CA GLN A 143 -16.15 8.42 10.31
C GLN A 143 -15.60 8.56 8.89
N TYR A 144 -14.61 9.45 8.68
CA TYR A 144 -13.94 9.63 7.40
C TYR A 144 -13.11 8.40 7.03
N ALA A 145 -12.32 7.90 7.99
CA ALA A 145 -11.53 6.69 7.83
C ALA A 145 -12.40 5.45 7.61
N LEU A 146 -13.52 5.33 8.34
CA LEU A 146 -14.48 4.24 8.19
C LEU A 146 -15.13 4.23 6.80
N THR A 147 -15.55 5.40 6.30
CA THR A 147 -16.11 5.54 4.94
C THR A 147 -15.06 5.25 3.87
N GLY A 148 -13.83 5.73 4.07
CA GLY A 148 -12.70 5.44 3.20
C GLY A 148 -12.39 3.95 3.15
N MET A 149 -12.47 3.27 4.30
CA MET A 149 -12.29 1.83 4.40
C MET A 149 -13.42 1.10 3.66
N LYS A 150 -14.69 1.43 3.88
CA LYS A 150 -15.81 0.78 3.16
C LYS A 150 -15.68 0.87 1.64
N ASN A 151 -15.28 2.03 1.14
CA ASN A 151 -15.12 2.30 -0.29
C ASN A 151 -13.76 1.84 -0.84
N TRP A 152 -12.92 1.21 -0.02
CA TRP A 152 -11.64 0.70 -0.46
C TRP A 152 -11.83 -0.40 -1.50
N ASN A 153 -11.10 -0.30 -2.60
CA ASN A 153 -11.20 -1.16 -3.78
C ASN A 153 -10.20 -2.32 -3.78
N GLY A 154 -9.62 -2.65 -2.62
CA GLY A 154 -8.58 -3.66 -2.49
C GLY A 154 -7.19 -3.21 -2.99
N HIS A 155 -7.04 -1.98 -3.50
CA HIS A 155 -5.74 -1.48 -3.94
C HIS A 155 -5.01 -0.72 -2.84
N TRP A 156 -3.77 -1.09 -2.56
CA TRP A 156 -2.91 -0.44 -1.56
C TRP A 156 -2.76 1.09 -1.72
N SER A 157 -2.85 1.61 -2.94
CA SER A 157 -2.83 3.06 -3.18
C SER A 157 -3.99 3.79 -2.50
N GLY A 158 -5.16 3.14 -2.38
CA GLY A 158 -6.34 3.69 -1.72
C GLY A 158 -6.20 3.83 -0.21
N LEU A 159 -5.31 3.04 0.42
CA LEU A 159 -5.06 3.11 1.86
C LEU A 159 -4.37 4.41 2.27
N SER A 160 -3.66 5.09 1.36
CA SER A 160 -2.99 6.36 1.67
C SER A 160 -3.93 7.50 2.06
N ALA A 161 -5.22 7.40 1.70
CA ALA A 161 -6.24 8.37 2.05
C ALA A 161 -6.89 8.10 3.43
N ILE A 162 -6.62 6.94 4.04
CA ILE A 162 -7.20 6.50 5.31
C ILE A 162 -6.21 6.83 6.45
N THR A 163 -6.73 7.28 7.58
CA THR A 163 -5.91 7.53 8.78
C THR A 163 -5.58 6.22 9.49
N PHE A 164 -4.31 6.05 9.85
CA PHE A 164 -3.83 4.88 10.56
C PHE A 164 -3.36 5.25 11.97
N ILE A 165 -3.64 4.37 12.91
CA ILE A 165 -3.21 4.50 14.30
C ILE A 165 -2.50 3.24 14.75
N ARG A 166 -1.81 3.36 15.88
CA ARG A 166 -1.33 2.23 16.66
C ARG A 166 -2.18 2.13 17.92
N LEU A 167 -2.93 1.03 18.03
CA LEU A 167 -3.80 0.77 19.17
C LEU A 167 -3.09 -0.12 20.18
N THR A 168 -2.94 0.36 21.41
CA THR A 168 -2.36 -0.44 22.50
C THR A 168 -3.43 -1.24 23.24
N LYS A 169 -3.02 -2.27 23.98
CA LYS A 169 -3.92 -3.01 24.89
C LYS A 169 -4.59 -2.13 25.95
N ALA A 170 -3.97 -1.01 26.32
CA ALA A 170 -4.54 -0.04 27.26
C ALA A 170 -5.61 0.87 26.62
N GLY A 171 -5.88 0.73 25.32
CA GLY A 171 -6.79 1.59 24.58
C GLY A 171 -6.19 2.93 24.17
N GLU A 172 -4.89 3.15 24.39
CA GLU A 172 -4.21 4.36 23.94
C GLU A 172 -4.02 4.33 22.42
N LYS A 173 -4.38 5.45 21.78
CA LYS A 173 -4.20 5.67 20.35
C LYS A 173 -2.94 6.47 20.09
N LEU A 174 -1.99 5.86 19.40
CA LEU A 174 -0.78 6.53 18.93
C LEU A 174 -0.94 6.84 17.44
N THR A 175 -0.69 8.09 17.04
CA THR A 175 -0.77 8.48 15.63
C THR A 175 0.28 7.73 14.81
N SER A 176 -0.15 7.06 13.74
CA SER A 176 0.74 6.38 12.80
C SER A 176 0.59 6.97 11.41
N THR A 177 1.50 6.63 10.51
CA THR A 177 1.45 7.04 9.11
C THR A 177 1.62 5.82 8.24
N PHE A 178 0.91 5.81 7.13
CA PHE A 178 1.07 4.83 6.07
C PHE A 178 2.15 5.32 5.08
N PRO A 179 3.09 4.47 4.64
CA PRO A 179 3.37 3.10 5.11
C PRO A 179 4.09 3.08 6.46
N PRO A 180 4.01 1.98 7.24
CA PRO A 180 4.65 1.88 8.55
C PRO A 180 6.17 2.10 8.45
N LYS A 181 6.74 2.87 9.39
CA LYS A 181 8.14 3.36 9.39
C LYS A 181 9.24 2.27 9.32
N SER A 182 8.90 1.00 9.50
CA SER A 182 9.81 -0.13 9.30
C SER A 182 9.95 -0.54 7.83
N MET A 183 9.18 0.07 6.92
CA MET A 183 8.95 -0.39 5.55
C MET A 183 9.00 0.75 4.51
N SER A 184 9.53 1.93 4.87
CA SER A 184 9.72 3.08 3.96
C SER A 184 11.18 3.30 3.59
#